data_AF-A0A963NAH4-F1
#
_entry.id   AF-A0A963NAH4-F1
#
_cell.length_a   1.000
_cell.length_b   1.000
_cell.length_c   1.000
_cell.angle_alpha   90.00
_cell.angle_beta   90.00
_cell.angle_gamma   90.00
#
_symmetry.space_group_name_H-M   'P 1'
#
loop_
_entity.id
_entity.type
_entity.pdbx_description
1 polymer ?
#
loop_
_entity_poly.entity_id
_entity_poly.type
_entity_poly.pdbx_seq_one_letter_code
_entity_poly.pdbx_strand_id
1 'polypeptide(L)'
;MPRRRSVTTFAGMALATLLVAGEEAWAAPYSVLLESNADRSNNEIYLANYDSFAKLLSNTLSASSAYSALNVSSNFSVGGFTQVNGGYSVLLESNADRSSNEIYLANYASYVDLLSNTLDGSSAFSTLNVSSNFSVGGFTYDPSGYSVLLESDADRSSNEIYIAHYVDYAALLSNTLSPRSGYSALNVSSNFSVGGFTFDGSGYSVLLESDIDRANNEIYLANYASFDDLISNTLASTSAYSDLNVSSAFSVGGLAAEWQTDGNPGDTIDHDGDFPDGDPGDGGGRGGNPDDNPGGGGGPGGTPVPEPTTLSLLAIAGFALAARRRRKNS
;
A
#
# COMPACT_ATOMS: atom_id res chain seq x y z
N MET A 1 40.32 74.70 13.56
CA MET A 1 39.07 74.40 14.33
C MET A 1 37.94 75.11 13.59
N PRO A 2 36.82 74.48 13.18
CA PRO A 2 36.06 73.40 13.83
C PRO A 2 35.96 72.12 12.98
N ARG A 3 35.14 71.18 13.47
CA ARG A 3 35.21 69.72 13.35
C ARG A 3 34.54 69.11 12.11
N ARG A 4 35.16 68.01 11.66
CA ARG A 4 34.65 66.95 10.77
C ARG A 4 33.24 66.48 11.14
N ARG A 5 32.44 66.12 10.13
CA ARG A 5 31.46 65.04 10.22
C ARG A 5 31.56 64.18 8.95
N SER A 6 32.22 63.04 9.10
CA SER A 6 32.12 61.92 8.15
C SER A 6 30.70 61.36 8.25
N VAL A 7 30.03 61.27 7.10
CA VAL A 7 28.77 60.53 6.97
C VAL A 7 29.15 59.07 6.72
N THR A 8 28.95 58.25 7.73
CA THR A 8 29.12 56.79 7.64
C THR A 8 27.86 56.22 6.99
N THR A 9 27.98 55.80 5.74
CA THR A 9 26.93 55.07 5.03
C THR A 9 26.84 53.66 5.62
N PHE A 10 25.82 53.41 6.44
CA PHE A 10 25.50 52.06 6.89
C PHE A 10 24.90 51.28 5.71
N ALA A 11 25.63 50.27 5.24
CA ALA A 11 25.12 49.26 4.34
C ALA A 11 24.04 48.46 5.09
N GLY A 12 22.79 48.60 4.65
CA GLY A 12 21.71 47.70 5.07
C GLY A 12 21.98 46.33 4.46
N MET A 13 22.42 45.37 5.28
CA MET A 13 22.27 43.95 4.96
C MET A 13 20.78 43.65 4.95
N ALA A 14 20.19 43.60 3.76
CA ALA A 14 18.92 42.93 3.56
C ALA A 14 19.15 41.45 3.81
N LEU A 15 18.81 41.00 5.02
CA LEU A 15 18.66 39.58 5.34
C LEU A 15 17.44 39.10 4.55
N ALA A 16 17.68 38.62 3.33
CA ALA A 16 16.69 37.87 2.57
C ALA A 16 16.40 36.60 3.38
N THR A 17 15.33 36.65 4.17
CA THR A 17 14.69 35.46 4.72
C THR A 17 14.20 34.69 3.50
N LEU A 18 15.00 33.70 3.10
CA LEU A 18 14.59 32.68 2.16
C LEU A 18 13.37 32.01 2.79
N LEU A 19 12.16 32.43 2.39
CA LEU A 19 10.99 31.59 2.56
C LEU A 19 11.28 30.37 1.69
N VAL A 20 11.83 29.33 2.32
CA VAL A 20 11.62 27.98 1.85
C VAL A 20 10.11 27.83 1.95
N ALA A 21 9.43 28.00 0.82
CA ALA A 21 8.12 27.38 0.64
C ALA A 21 8.38 25.91 0.92
N GLY A 22 8.04 25.47 2.13
CA GLY A 22 7.93 24.05 2.39
C GLY A 22 6.87 23.58 1.42
N GLU A 23 7.29 22.92 0.35
CA GLU A 23 6.40 21.96 -0.30
C GLU A 23 5.85 21.13 0.84
N GLU A 24 4.53 21.17 1.03
CA GLU A 24 3.86 20.30 1.97
C GLU A 24 4.17 18.88 1.51
N ALA A 25 5.18 18.28 2.16
CA ALA A 25 5.53 16.89 1.96
C ALA A 25 4.24 16.11 2.17
N TRP A 26 3.81 15.43 1.11
CA TRP A 26 2.51 14.80 1.01
C TRP A 26 2.29 13.91 2.23
N ALA A 27 1.39 14.34 3.12
CA ALA A 27 1.03 13.62 4.33
C ALA A 27 0.05 12.46 4.02
N ALA A 28 0.13 11.90 2.82
CA ALA A 28 -0.59 10.69 2.46
C ALA A 28 -0.09 9.55 3.37
N PRO A 29 -0.99 8.87 4.10
CA PRO A 29 -0.62 7.67 4.82
C PRO A 29 -0.08 6.61 3.87
N TYR A 30 0.81 5.76 4.38
CA TYR A 30 1.34 4.60 3.68
C TYR A 30 1.03 3.36 4.48
N SER A 31 0.76 2.26 3.78
CA SER A 31 0.52 0.96 4.37
C SER A 31 1.37 -0.08 3.66
N VAL A 32 2.18 -0.81 4.42
CA VAL A 32 2.95 -1.96 3.94
C VAL A 32 2.22 -3.22 4.39
N LEU A 33 1.83 -4.06 3.45
CA LEU A 33 1.24 -5.35 3.73
C LEU A 33 2.35 -6.38 3.91
N LEU A 34 2.43 -6.96 5.11
CA LEU A 34 3.36 -8.04 5.44
C LEU A 34 2.59 -9.36 5.45
N GLU A 35 3.03 -10.31 4.64
CA GLU A 35 2.50 -11.67 4.59
C GLU A 35 3.43 -12.60 5.36
N SER A 36 2.89 -13.57 6.09
CA SER A 36 3.73 -14.57 6.70
C SER A 36 4.20 -15.62 5.70
N ASN A 37 5.49 -15.95 5.74
CA ASN A 37 6.07 -17.04 4.96
C ASN A 37 5.55 -18.44 5.34
N ALA A 38 4.82 -18.57 6.44
CA ALA A 38 4.20 -19.81 6.85
C ALA A 38 2.69 -19.64 6.81
N ASP A 39 2.01 -20.59 6.18
CA ASP A 39 0.55 -20.70 6.21
C ASP A 39 0.06 -20.76 7.67
N ARG A 40 -0.79 -19.82 8.05
CA ARG A 40 -1.33 -19.70 9.41
C ARG A 40 -2.85 -19.66 9.37
N SER A 41 -3.49 -20.32 10.32
CA SER A 41 -4.95 -20.23 10.49
C SER A 41 -5.43 -18.81 10.90
N ASN A 42 -4.55 -17.95 11.38
CA ASN A 42 -4.82 -16.56 11.76
C ASN A 42 -3.55 -15.70 11.73
N ASN A 43 -3.70 -14.37 11.69
CA ASN A 43 -2.60 -13.41 11.78
C ASN A 43 -1.51 -13.65 10.73
N GLU A 44 -1.92 -13.99 9.51
CA GLU A 44 -1.02 -14.17 8.38
C GLU A 44 -0.65 -12.83 7.76
N ILE A 45 -1.63 -11.93 7.65
CA ILE A 45 -1.47 -10.61 7.05
C ILE A 45 -1.42 -9.54 8.14
N TYR A 46 -0.34 -8.75 8.18
CA TYR A 46 -0.18 -7.58 9.02
C TYR A 46 -0.07 -6.31 8.18
N LEU A 47 -0.87 -5.30 8.52
CA LEU A 47 -0.87 -4.00 7.86
C LEU A 47 -0.03 -3.06 8.73
N ALA A 48 1.18 -2.77 8.27
CA ALA A 48 2.07 -1.80 8.89
C ALA A 48 1.77 -0.41 8.32
N ASN A 49 1.04 0.40 9.08
CA ASN A 49 0.57 1.70 8.62
C ASN A 49 1.49 2.82 9.13
N TYR A 50 1.62 3.86 8.34
CA TYR A 50 2.48 5.01 8.60
C TYR A 50 1.73 6.27 8.22
N ASP A 51 1.71 7.27 9.10
CA ASP A 51 0.96 8.51 8.86
C ASP A 51 1.56 9.38 7.74
N SER A 52 2.76 9.04 7.25
CA SER A 52 3.41 9.72 6.13
C SER A 52 4.58 8.90 5.57
N PHE A 53 5.08 9.30 4.39
CA PHE A 53 6.30 8.72 3.82
C PHE A 53 7.50 8.85 4.77
N ALA A 54 7.66 9.98 5.47
CA ALA A 54 8.74 10.16 6.43
C ALA A 54 8.64 9.17 7.60
N LYS A 55 7.41 8.82 8.02
CA LYS A 55 7.16 7.81 9.05
C LYS A 55 7.42 6.40 8.55
N LEU A 56 7.14 6.11 7.28
CA LEU A 56 7.56 4.88 6.62
C LEU A 56 9.10 4.77 6.61
N LEU A 57 9.82 5.82 6.23
CA LEU A 57 11.28 5.82 6.22
C LEU A 57 11.88 5.63 7.63
N SER A 58 11.31 6.26 8.66
CA SER A 58 11.79 6.10 10.04
C SER A 58 11.17 4.92 10.79
N ASN A 59 10.43 4.06 10.08
CA ASN A 59 9.66 2.94 10.61
C ASN A 59 8.89 3.27 11.90
N THR A 60 8.19 4.40 11.91
CA THR A 60 7.37 4.82 13.04
C THR A 60 5.90 4.52 12.75
N LEU A 61 5.47 3.35 13.21
CA LEU A 61 4.12 2.84 12.97
C LEU A 61 3.03 3.76 13.53
N SER A 62 1.94 3.86 12.77
CA SER A 62 0.68 4.44 13.19
C SER A 62 -0.07 3.47 14.12
N ALA A 63 -0.94 4.05 14.96
CA ALA A 63 -1.81 3.28 15.85
C ALA A 63 -2.88 2.45 15.10
N SER A 64 -3.09 2.71 13.81
CA SER A 64 -4.02 1.96 12.96
C SER A 64 -3.45 0.61 12.46
N SER A 65 -2.15 0.35 12.66
CA SER A 65 -1.50 -0.88 12.21
C SER A 65 -2.11 -2.11 12.91
N ALA A 66 -2.51 -3.13 12.15
CA ALA A 66 -3.28 -4.25 12.67
C ALA A 66 -3.12 -5.52 11.83
N TYR A 67 -3.47 -6.66 12.42
CA TYR A 67 -3.66 -7.90 11.66
C TYR A 67 -5.00 -7.88 10.96
N SER A 68 -5.02 -8.32 9.71
CA SER A 68 -6.26 -8.64 8.99
C SER A 68 -6.71 -10.06 9.31
N ALA A 69 -8.03 -10.29 9.25
CA ALA A 69 -8.63 -11.62 9.24
C ALA A 69 -8.46 -12.35 7.90
N LEU A 70 -7.87 -11.69 6.89
CA LEU A 70 -7.47 -12.33 5.64
C LEU A 70 -6.46 -13.44 5.95
N ASN A 71 -6.79 -14.62 5.46
CA ASN A 71 -5.97 -15.82 5.50
C ASN A 71 -5.78 -16.26 4.05
N VAL A 72 -4.55 -16.22 3.59
CA VAL A 72 -4.14 -16.57 2.25
C VAL A 72 -3.85 -18.06 2.26
N SER A 73 -4.64 -18.83 1.52
CA SER A 73 -4.40 -20.27 1.43
C SER A 73 -2.99 -20.54 0.88
N SER A 74 -2.34 -21.63 1.28
CA SER A 74 -1.06 -22.09 0.74
C SER A 74 -0.94 -22.25 -0.79
N ASN A 75 -2.04 -22.10 -1.53
CA ASN A 75 -2.05 -22.09 -3.00
C ASN A 75 -1.85 -20.70 -3.63
N PHE A 76 -1.85 -19.65 -2.82
CA PHE A 76 -1.71 -18.25 -3.22
C PHE A 76 -0.69 -17.54 -2.33
N SER A 77 -0.24 -16.40 -2.81
CA SER A 77 0.53 -15.38 -2.09
C SER A 77 -0.07 -14.00 -2.42
N VAL A 78 0.29 -12.98 -1.64
CA VAL A 78 -0.06 -11.60 -2.00
C VAL A 78 0.98 -11.06 -2.97
N GLY A 79 0.54 -10.77 -4.20
CA GLY A 79 1.37 -10.13 -5.23
C GLY A 79 1.23 -8.60 -5.25
N GLY A 80 0.22 -8.04 -4.57
CA GLY A 80 0.11 -6.59 -4.45
C GLY A 80 -1.03 -6.11 -3.57
N PHE A 81 -0.96 -4.83 -3.21
CA PHE A 81 -1.91 -4.17 -2.33
C PHE A 81 -1.97 -2.68 -2.65
N THR A 82 -3.16 -2.13 -2.86
CA THR A 82 -3.33 -0.70 -3.16
C THR A 82 -4.67 -0.15 -2.67
N GLN A 83 -4.76 1.18 -2.57
CA GLN A 83 -6.01 1.87 -2.33
C GLN A 83 -6.70 2.16 -3.68
N VAL A 84 -8.00 1.91 -3.76
CA VAL A 84 -8.81 2.14 -4.96
C VAL A 84 -10.09 2.85 -4.56
N ASN A 85 -10.26 4.11 -4.99
CA ASN A 85 -11.47 4.91 -4.76
C ASN A 85 -11.94 4.90 -3.28
N GLY A 86 -11.00 5.07 -2.34
CA GLY A 86 -11.27 5.04 -0.90
C GLY A 86 -11.38 3.64 -0.26
N GLY A 87 -11.54 2.59 -1.06
CA GLY A 87 -11.45 1.19 -0.65
C GLY A 87 -10.04 0.63 -0.81
N TYR A 88 -9.89 -0.68 -0.62
CA TYR A 88 -8.62 -1.39 -0.74
C TYR A 88 -8.77 -2.58 -1.68
N SER A 89 -7.71 -2.88 -2.42
CA SER A 89 -7.63 -4.09 -3.23
C SER A 89 -6.33 -4.83 -2.93
N VAL A 90 -6.47 -6.12 -2.67
CA VAL A 90 -5.35 -7.06 -2.51
C VAL A 90 -5.34 -7.98 -3.72
N LEU A 91 -4.22 -8.02 -4.42
CA LEU A 91 -3.99 -8.92 -5.55
C LEU A 91 -3.34 -10.20 -5.00
N LEU A 92 -4.05 -11.32 -5.14
CA LEU A 92 -3.55 -12.64 -4.80
C LEU A 92 -3.09 -13.35 -6.08
N GLU A 93 -1.85 -13.82 -6.07
CA GLU A 93 -1.26 -14.60 -7.16
C GLU A 93 -1.18 -16.06 -6.74
N SER A 94 -1.40 -16.99 -7.67
CA SER A 94 -1.22 -18.40 -7.36
C SER A 94 0.26 -18.76 -7.27
N ASN A 95 0.63 -19.50 -6.23
CA ASN A 95 2.00 -20.04 -6.06
C ASN A 95 2.42 -21.06 -7.13
N ALA A 96 1.50 -21.50 -7.98
CA ALA A 96 1.78 -22.45 -9.05
C ALA A 96 1.19 -21.91 -10.33
N ASP A 97 1.94 -22.04 -11.43
CA ASP A 97 1.49 -21.61 -12.74
C ASP A 97 0.13 -22.24 -13.10
N ARG A 98 -0.82 -21.41 -13.50
CA ARG A 98 -2.14 -21.88 -13.95
C ARG A 98 -2.47 -21.37 -15.34
N SER A 99 -3.26 -22.17 -16.06
CA SER A 99 -3.84 -21.73 -17.34
C SER A 99 -5.07 -20.83 -17.18
N SER A 100 -5.55 -20.65 -15.94
CA SER A 100 -6.69 -19.81 -15.57
C SER A 100 -6.72 -19.59 -14.06
N ASN A 101 -7.34 -18.51 -13.59
CA ASN A 101 -7.55 -18.21 -12.16
C ASN A 101 -6.24 -18.14 -11.37
N GLU A 102 -5.25 -17.51 -11.97
CA GLU A 102 -3.96 -17.24 -11.35
C GLU A 102 -4.02 -16.01 -10.46
N ILE A 103 -4.70 -14.96 -10.94
CA ILE A 103 -4.81 -13.68 -10.26
C ILE A 103 -6.23 -13.47 -9.74
N TYR A 104 -6.38 -13.27 -8.42
CA TYR A 104 -7.63 -12.90 -7.76
C TYR A 104 -7.51 -11.50 -7.15
N LEU A 105 -8.50 -10.66 -7.39
CA LEU A 105 -8.58 -9.31 -6.83
C LEU A 105 -9.59 -9.37 -5.67
N ALA A 106 -9.08 -9.31 -4.44
CA ALA A 106 -9.87 -9.20 -3.23
C ALA A 106 -10.09 -7.71 -2.93
N ASN A 107 -11.30 -7.22 -3.22
CA ASN A 107 -11.66 -5.83 -3.01
C ASN A 107 -12.38 -5.67 -1.66
N TYR A 108 -12.13 -4.55 -1.01
CA TYR A 108 -12.71 -4.18 0.27
C TYR A 108 -13.20 -2.73 0.19
N ALA A 109 -14.44 -2.47 0.57
CA ALA A 109 -15.01 -1.12 0.50
C ALA A 109 -14.36 -0.15 1.50
N SER A 110 -13.74 -0.67 2.57
CA SER A 110 -13.09 0.13 3.60
C SER A 110 -11.92 -0.60 4.27
N TYR A 111 -11.13 0.13 5.07
CA TYR A 111 -10.08 -0.48 5.90
C TYR A 111 -10.65 -1.45 6.95
N VAL A 112 -11.84 -1.16 7.49
CA VAL A 112 -12.52 -2.05 8.44
C VAL A 112 -12.93 -3.36 7.76
N ASP A 113 -13.37 -3.29 6.52
CA ASP A 113 -13.70 -4.47 5.72
C ASP A 113 -12.45 -5.29 5.41
N LEU A 114 -11.33 -4.64 5.08
CA LEU A 114 -10.03 -5.31 4.93
C LEU A 114 -9.60 -6.02 6.22
N LEU A 115 -9.73 -5.37 7.39
CA LEU A 115 -9.36 -5.98 8.67
C LEU A 115 -10.27 -7.15 9.06
N SER A 116 -11.56 -7.07 8.74
CA SER A 116 -12.54 -8.13 9.02
C SER A 116 -12.62 -9.20 7.94
N ASN A 117 -11.91 -9.01 6.82
CA ASN A 117 -11.99 -9.80 5.60
C ASN A 117 -13.43 -9.88 5.03
N THR A 118 -14.13 -8.74 5.03
CA THR A 118 -15.46 -8.59 4.42
C THR A 118 -15.29 -8.15 2.97
N LEU A 119 -15.34 -9.09 2.03
CA LEU A 119 -15.14 -8.80 0.61
C LEU A 119 -16.26 -7.92 0.04
N ASP A 120 -15.88 -6.97 -0.79
CA ASP A 120 -16.79 -6.24 -1.66
C ASP A 120 -17.24 -7.13 -2.85
N GLY A 121 -18.45 -6.87 -3.34
CA GLY A 121 -19.08 -7.63 -4.42
C GLY A 121 -18.36 -7.54 -5.77
N SER A 122 -17.42 -6.62 -5.94
CA SER A 122 -16.57 -6.50 -7.12
C SER A 122 -15.38 -7.46 -7.15
N SER A 123 -15.10 -8.19 -6.07
CA SER A 123 -13.98 -9.13 -6.01
C SER A 123 -14.10 -10.24 -7.07
N ALA A 124 -13.03 -10.48 -7.84
CA ALA A 124 -13.09 -11.38 -8.98
C ALA A 124 -11.72 -11.92 -9.40
N PHE A 125 -11.73 -13.03 -10.15
CA PHE A 125 -10.56 -13.50 -10.88
C PHE A 125 -10.34 -12.65 -12.14
N SER A 126 -9.08 -12.28 -12.38
CA SER A 126 -8.65 -11.78 -13.68
C SER A 126 -8.32 -12.96 -14.61
N THR A 127 -8.44 -12.72 -15.91
CA THR A 127 -7.93 -13.60 -16.98
C THR A 127 -6.45 -13.38 -17.26
N LEU A 128 -5.79 -12.46 -16.54
CA LEU A 128 -4.34 -12.37 -16.51
C LEU A 128 -3.78 -13.69 -15.98
N ASN A 129 -2.99 -14.34 -16.82
CA ASN A 129 -2.13 -15.44 -16.43
C ASN A 129 -0.69 -14.95 -16.54
N VAL A 130 0.04 -15.05 -15.44
CA VAL A 130 1.45 -14.72 -15.34
C VAL A 130 2.24 -15.93 -15.85
N SER A 131 3.28 -15.67 -16.65
CA SER A 131 4.11 -16.78 -17.11
C SER A 131 5.02 -17.25 -15.99
N SER A 132 5.39 -18.52 -15.99
CA SER A 132 6.38 -19.16 -15.08
C SER A 132 7.80 -18.57 -15.03
N ASN A 133 8.03 -17.42 -15.68
CA ASN A 133 9.29 -16.70 -15.67
C ASN A 133 9.15 -15.31 -15.03
N PHE A 134 7.97 -15.02 -14.50
CA PHE A 134 7.60 -13.78 -13.86
C PHE A 134 6.72 -14.08 -12.64
N SER A 135 6.77 -13.18 -11.67
CA SER A 135 5.88 -13.10 -10.52
C SER A 135 5.32 -11.68 -10.44
N VAL A 136 4.20 -11.49 -9.72
CA VAL A 136 3.69 -10.14 -9.44
C VAL A 136 4.48 -9.52 -8.30
N GLY A 137 5.20 -8.44 -8.59
CA GLY A 137 5.93 -7.66 -7.59
C GLY A 137 5.14 -6.47 -7.03
N GLY A 138 4.01 -6.11 -7.66
CA GLY A 138 3.14 -5.09 -7.10
C GLY A 138 1.92 -4.75 -7.94
N PHE A 139 1.03 -3.95 -7.35
CA PHE A 139 -0.25 -3.57 -7.93
C PHE A 139 -0.60 -2.16 -7.46
N THR A 140 -0.99 -1.28 -8.38
CA THR A 140 -1.41 0.09 -8.06
C THR A 140 -2.60 0.54 -8.88
N TYR A 141 -3.30 1.54 -8.37
CA TYR A 141 -4.29 2.32 -9.08
C TYR A 141 -3.91 3.81 -9.09
N ASP A 142 -4.09 4.45 -10.24
CA ASP A 142 -3.92 5.89 -10.44
C ASP A 142 -5.10 6.43 -11.29
N PRO A 143 -5.23 7.76 -11.51
CA PRO A 143 -6.34 8.32 -12.30
C PRO A 143 -6.44 7.83 -13.75
N SER A 144 -5.43 7.15 -14.27
CA SER A 144 -5.42 6.57 -15.62
C SER A 144 -5.77 5.08 -15.66
N GLY A 145 -5.86 4.42 -14.50
CA GLY A 145 -6.31 3.05 -14.36
C GLY A 145 -5.45 2.21 -13.43
N TYR A 146 -5.42 0.91 -13.69
CA TYR A 146 -4.73 -0.09 -12.88
C TYR A 146 -3.40 -0.48 -13.50
N SER A 147 -2.39 -0.72 -12.69
CA SER A 147 -1.10 -1.25 -13.16
C SER A 147 -0.66 -2.42 -12.29
N VAL A 148 -0.25 -3.51 -12.93
CA VAL A 148 0.37 -4.68 -12.30
C VAL A 148 1.85 -4.67 -12.70
N LEU A 149 2.74 -4.70 -11.72
CA LEU A 149 4.18 -4.81 -11.92
C LEU A 149 4.55 -6.29 -11.89
N LEU A 150 5.08 -6.78 -13.01
CA LEU A 150 5.59 -8.14 -13.15
C LEU A 150 7.11 -8.10 -13.09
N GLU A 151 7.69 -8.84 -12.17
CA GLU A 151 9.13 -9.02 -12.01
C GLU A 151 9.55 -10.38 -12.55
N SER A 152 10.67 -10.43 -13.24
CA SER A 152 11.26 -11.66 -13.71
C SER A 152 11.80 -12.51 -12.55
N ASP A 153 11.46 -13.79 -12.49
CA ASP A 153 12.00 -14.71 -11.46
C ASP A 153 13.51 -14.97 -11.60
N ALA A 154 14.06 -14.67 -12.77
CA ALA A 154 15.49 -14.77 -13.03
C ALA A 154 16.08 -13.36 -13.15
N ASP A 155 17.25 -13.14 -12.56
CA ASP A 155 17.98 -11.90 -12.75
C ASP A 155 18.23 -11.62 -14.23
N ARG A 156 17.87 -10.43 -14.71
CA ARG A 156 18.11 -10.02 -16.10
C ARG A 156 18.87 -8.71 -16.18
N SER A 157 19.74 -8.60 -17.18
CA SER A 157 20.43 -7.33 -17.47
C SER A 157 19.55 -6.30 -18.20
N SER A 158 18.34 -6.71 -18.59
CA SER A 158 17.32 -5.87 -19.24
C SER A 158 15.96 -6.59 -19.21
N ASN A 159 14.86 -5.82 -19.30
CA ASN A 159 13.49 -6.36 -19.36
C ASN A 159 13.13 -7.23 -18.14
N GLU A 160 13.62 -6.84 -16.98
CA GLU A 160 13.33 -7.51 -15.70
C GLU A 160 11.94 -7.15 -15.19
N ILE A 161 11.55 -5.87 -15.34
CA ILE A 161 10.29 -5.34 -14.87
C ILE A 161 9.40 -4.99 -16.06
N TYR A 162 8.22 -5.63 -16.13
CA TYR A 162 7.15 -5.27 -17.05
C TYR A 162 5.98 -4.67 -16.28
N ILE A 163 5.46 -3.54 -16.75
CA ILE A 163 4.27 -2.93 -16.18
C ILE A 163 3.10 -3.16 -17.12
N ALA A 164 2.17 -4.00 -16.69
CA ALA A 164 0.90 -4.25 -17.37
C ALA A 164 -0.11 -3.19 -16.91
N HIS A 165 -0.50 -2.28 -17.81
CA HIS A 165 -1.43 -1.20 -17.50
C HIS A 165 -2.80 -1.45 -18.14
N TYR A 166 -3.86 -1.16 -17.40
CA TYR A 166 -5.25 -1.37 -17.78
C TYR A 166 -6.03 -0.08 -17.52
N VAL A 167 -6.79 0.38 -18.52
CA VAL A 167 -7.50 1.67 -18.44
C VAL A 167 -8.60 1.71 -17.38
N ASP A 168 -9.14 0.54 -17.02
CA ASP A 168 -10.19 0.40 -16.01
C ASP A 168 -10.18 -1.03 -15.42
N TYR A 169 -11.09 -1.28 -14.47
CA TYR A 169 -11.17 -2.56 -13.78
C TYR A 169 -11.64 -3.70 -14.70
N ALA A 170 -12.53 -3.41 -15.65
CA ALA A 170 -12.99 -4.41 -16.62
C ALA A 170 -11.86 -4.84 -17.56
N ALA A 171 -11.00 -3.91 -17.97
CA ALA A 171 -9.78 -4.18 -18.72
C ALA A 171 -8.80 -5.03 -17.91
N LEU A 172 -8.63 -4.77 -16.61
CA LEU A 172 -7.83 -5.62 -15.72
C LEU A 172 -8.40 -7.05 -15.63
N LEU A 173 -9.70 -7.22 -15.45
CA LEU A 173 -10.32 -8.56 -15.37
C LEU A 173 -10.25 -9.32 -16.70
N SER A 174 -10.43 -8.63 -17.82
CA SER A 174 -10.36 -9.21 -19.17
C SER A 174 -8.95 -9.29 -19.76
N ASN A 175 -7.94 -8.85 -19.01
CA ASN A 175 -6.55 -8.75 -19.46
C ASN A 175 -6.40 -7.97 -20.79
N THR A 176 -7.15 -6.87 -20.93
CA THR A 176 -7.08 -5.99 -22.08
C THR A 176 -6.04 -4.89 -21.83
N LEU A 177 -4.80 -5.14 -22.26
CA LEU A 177 -3.69 -4.22 -22.04
C LEU A 177 -3.88 -2.88 -22.75
N SER A 178 -3.56 -1.81 -22.03
CA SER A 178 -3.39 -0.46 -22.57
C SER A 178 -2.06 -0.34 -23.31
N PRO A 179 -1.97 0.50 -24.36
CA PRO A 179 -0.70 0.85 -25.02
C PRO A 179 0.38 1.45 -24.11
N ARG A 180 0.00 1.90 -22.91
CA ARG A 180 0.93 2.40 -21.88
C ARG A 180 1.74 1.28 -21.21
N SER A 181 1.35 0.01 -21.37
CA SER A 181 2.08 -1.12 -20.84
C SER A 181 3.46 -1.24 -21.48
N GLY A 182 4.48 -1.63 -20.72
CA GLY A 182 5.84 -1.71 -21.24
C GLY A 182 6.87 -2.18 -20.23
N TYR A 183 8.06 -2.49 -20.74
CA TYR A 183 9.22 -2.76 -19.89
C TYR A 183 9.77 -1.45 -19.32
N SER A 184 10.06 -1.47 -18.02
CA SER A 184 10.87 -0.43 -17.39
C SER A 184 12.35 -0.70 -17.61
N ALA A 185 13.15 0.38 -17.63
CA ALA A 185 14.61 0.32 -17.55
C ALA A 185 15.12 0.03 -16.12
N LEU A 186 14.22 -0.14 -15.15
CA LEU A 186 14.56 -0.64 -13.82
C LEU A 186 15.03 -2.09 -13.95
N ASN A 187 16.28 -2.30 -13.55
CA ASN A 187 16.84 -3.63 -13.30
C ASN A 187 17.05 -3.73 -11.78
N VAL A 188 16.45 -4.74 -11.19
CA VAL A 188 16.59 -5.09 -9.78
C VAL A 188 17.86 -5.92 -9.64
N SER A 189 18.67 -5.62 -8.63
CA SER A 189 19.87 -6.43 -8.40
C SER A 189 19.47 -7.79 -7.82
N SER A 190 20.28 -8.83 -8.06
CA SER A 190 20.13 -10.19 -7.52
C SER A 190 20.17 -10.36 -5.99
N ASN A 191 20.06 -9.28 -5.22
CA ASN A 191 19.96 -9.31 -3.77
C ASN A 191 18.67 -8.63 -3.28
N PHE A 192 17.79 -8.27 -4.21
CA PHE A 192 16.53 -7.61 -3.96
C PHE A 192 15.46 -8.19 -4.91
N SER A 193 14.22 -8.13 -4.45
CA SER A 193 13.01 -8.39 -5.21
C SER A 193 12.05 -7.22 -5.01
N VAL A 194 11.05 -7.08 -5.88
CA VAL A 194 9.99 -6.08 -5.71
C VAL A 194 8.94 -6.62 -4.74
N GLY A 195 8.75 -5.93 -3.62
CA GLY A 195 7.71 -6.23 -2.64
C GLY A 195 6.49 -5.31 -2.72
N GLY A 196 6.53 -4.25 -3.53
CA GLY A 196 5.38 -3.37 -3.69
C GLY A 196 5.54 -2.29 -4.76
N PHE A 197 4.39 -1.77 -5.21
CA PHE A 197 4.30 -0.73 -6.23
C PHE A 197 3.07 0.12 -5.95
N THR A 198 3.23 1.43 -5.76
CA THR A 198 2.10 2.35 -5.51
C THR A 198 2.26 3.67 -6.24
N PHE A 199 1.12 4.29 -6.54
CA PHE A 199 0.98 5.70 -6.84
C PHE A 199 0.53 6.43 -5.58
N ASP A 200 1.14 7.58 -5.27
CA ASP A 200 0.86 8.36 -4.05
C ASP A 200 0.08 9.66 -4.31
N GLY A 201 -0.48 9.80 -5.52
CA GLY A 201 -1.14 11.02 -5.98
C GLY A 201 -0.20 11.99 -6.69
N SER A 202 1.12 11.87 -6.48
CA SER A 202 2.14 12.74 -7.07
C SER A 202 3.08 12.00 -8.03
N GLY A 203 3.39 10.74 -7.70
CA GLY A 203 4.33 9.91 -8.44
C GLY A 203 4.21 8.45 -8.03
N TYR A 204 5.18 7.65 -8.45
CA TYR A 204 5.21 6.22 -8.20
C TYR A 204 6.33 5.86 -7.24
N SER A 205 6.08 4.87 -6.39
CA SER A 205 7.10 4.25 -5.54
C SER A 205 7.13 2.75 -5.79
N VAL A 206 8.32 2.21 -5.98
CA VAL A 206 8.59 0.77 -6.02
C VAL A 206 9.36 0.40 -4.76
N LEU A 207 8.81 -0.53 -3.98
CA LEU A 207 9.44 -1.06 -2.78
C LEU A 207 10.30 -2.27 -3.17
N LEU A 208 11.60 -2.14 -2.95
CA LEU A 208 12.56 -3.22 -3.13
C LEU A 208 12.90 -3.80 -1.76
N GLU A 209 12.65 -5.08 -1.58
CA GLU A 209 12.98 -5.86 -0.39
C GLU A 209 14.23 -6.69 -0.65
N SER A 210 15.16 -6.77 0.31
CA SER A 210 16.32 -7.62 0.15
C SER A 210 15.97 -9.10 0.29
N ASP A 211 16.50 -9.95 -0.59
CA ASP A 211 16.28 -11.41 -0.54
C ASP A 211 16.95 -12.10 0.65
N ILE A 212 17.75 -11.35 1.41
CA ILE A 212 18.39 -11.82 2.63
C ILE A 212 18.02 -10.89 3.77
N ASP A 213 17.72 -11.46 4.94
CA ASP A 213 17.53 -10.69 6.17
C ASP A 213 18.73 -9.77 6.43
N ARG A 214 18.49 -8.48 6.57
CA ARG A 214 19.52 -7.50 6.94
C ARG A 214 19.20 -6.81 8.26
N ALA A 215 20.25 -6.40 8.98
CA ALA A 215 20.07 -5.59 10.18
C ALA A 215 19.70 -4.13 9.87
N ASN A 216 19.95 -3.70 8.63
CA ASN A 216 19.66 -2.38 8.09
C ASN A 216 19.57 -2.44 6.56
N ASN A 217 18.97 -1.42 5.95
CA ASN A 217 18.90 -1.28 4.49
C ASN A 217 18.28 -2.51 3.80
N GLU A 218 17.25 -3.08 4.42
CA GLU A 218 16.48 -4.19 3.88
C GLU A 218 15.45 -3.70 2.87
N ILE A 219 14.83 -2.55 3.14
CA ILE A 219 13.79 -1.96 2.31
C ILE A 219 14.30 -0.67 1.67
N TYR A 220 14.27 -0.61 0.33
CA TYR A 220 14.55 0.60 -0.46
C TYR A 220 13.29 1.05 -1.21
N LEU A 221 12.97 2.34 -1.12
CA LEU A 221 11.87 2.95 -1.85
C LEU A 221 12.46 3.70 -3.05
N ALA A 222 12.28 3.13 -4.24
CA ALA A 222 12.62 3.77 -5.50
C ALA A 222 11.44 4.64 -5.97
N ASN A 223 11.60 5.96 -5.89
CA ASN A 223 10.54 6.90 -6.19
C ASN A 223 10.74 7.50 -7.59
N TYR A 224 9.63 7.77 -8.27
CA TYR A 224 9.59 8.31 -9.62
C TYR A 224 8.55 9.42 -9.67
N ALA A 225 8.89 10.58 -10.23
CA ALA A 225 7.98 11.72 -10.29
C ALA A 225 6.83 11.51 -11.29
N SER A 226 6.97 10.54 -12.20
CA SER A 226 5.97 10.21 -13.21
C SER A 226 6.09 8.76 -13.66
N PHE A 227 5.12 8.29 -14.43
CA PHE A 227 5.19 6.96 -15.05
C PHE A 227 6.29 6.88 -16.10
N ASP A 228 6.52 7.96 -16.86
CA ASP A 228 7.60 8.01 -17.84
C ASP A 228 8.96 7.89 -17.15
N ASP A 229 9.13 8.53 -15.99
CA ASP A 229 10.32 8.38 -15.16
C ASP A 229 10.47 6.95 -14.63
N LEU A 230 9.38 6.28 -14.26
CA LEU A 230 9.40 4.86 -13.88
C LEU A 230 9.82 3.98 -15.07
N ILE A 231 9.30 4.22 -16.27
CA ILE A 231 9.68 3.47 -17.47
C ILE A 231 11.13 3.73 -17.86
N SER A 232 11.62 4.97 -17.78
CA SER A 232 13.00 5.32 -18.11
C SER A 232 14.00 5.10 -16.95
N ASN A 233 13.51 4.69 -15.78
CA ASN A 233 14.25 4.56 -14.53
C ASN A 233 14.99 5.84 -14.09
N THR A 234 14.29 6.98 -14.14
CA THR A 234 14.76 8.28 -13.65
C THR A 234 14.33 8.47 -12.20
N LEU A 235 15.20 8.11 -11.25
CA LEU A 235 14.88 8.21 -9.82
C LEU A 235 14.67 9.67 -9.37
N ALA A 236 13.62 9.88 -8.59
CA ALA A 236 13.41 11.09 -7.82
C ALA A 236 14.39 11.15 -6.64
N SER A 237 14.72 12.37 -6.21
CA SER A 237 15.62 12.64 -5.08
C SER A 237 15.08 12.18 -3.73
N THR A 238 13.80 11.83 -3.64
CA THR A 238 13.13 11.32 -2.45
C THR A 238 13.37 9.81 -2.23
N SER A 239 13.98 9.11 -3.19
CA SER A 239 14.27 7.67 -3.07
C SER A 239 15.25 7.41 -1.92
N ALA A 240 14.93 6.48 -1.03
CA ALA A 240 15.67 6.27 0.21
C ALA A 240 15.48 4.86 0.78
N TYR A 241 16.40 4.45 1.65
CA TYR A 241 16.21 3.29 2.51
C TYR A 241 15.27 3.64 3.67
N SER A 242 14.42 2.67 4.04
CA SER A 242 13.64 2.71 5.27
C SER A 242 14.38 1.99 6.40
N ASP A 243 14.12 2.42 7.64
CA ASP A 243 14.47 1.71 8.88
C ASP A 243 13.57 0.48 9.13
N LEU A 244 12.62 0.20 8.23
CA LEU A 244 11.83 -1.02 8.25
C LEU A 244 12.75 -2.20 7.93
N ASN A 245 12.81 -3.13 8.88
CA ASN A 245 13.38 -4.45 8.68
C ASN A 245 12.26 -5.48 8.83
N VAL A 246 12.15 -6.38 7.86
CA VAL A 246 11.18 -7.47 7.82
C VAL A 246 11.88 -8.71 8.36
N SER A 247 11.27 -9.38 9.33
CA SER A 247 11.85 -10.63 9.82
C SER A 247 11.67 -11.73 8.78
N SER A 248 12.60 -12.70 8.66
CA SER A 248 12.47 -13.93 7.86
C SER A 248 11.18 -14.76 8.03
N ALA A 249 10.33 -14.45 9.01
CA ALA A 249 9.01 -15.06 9.15
C ALA A 249 7.92 -14.40 8.28
N PHE A 250 8.25 -13.29 7.63
CA PHE A 250 7.37 -12.49 6.79
C PHE A 250 8.09 -12.08 5.50
N SER A 251 7.31 -11.66 4.52
CA SER A 251 7.71 -10.98 3.29
C SER A 251 6.81 -9.76 3.08
N VAL A 252 7.23 -8.81 2.24
CA VAL A 252 6.34 -7.73 1.81
C VAL A 252 5.44 -8.24 0.69
N GLY A 253 4.13 -8.23 0.92
CA GLY A 253 3.10 -8.56 -0.08
C GLY A 253 2.52 -7.34 -0.79
N GLY A 254 2.87 -6.12 -0.36
CA GLY A 254 2.51 -4.92 -1.11
C GLY A 254 2.74 -3.61 -0.38
N LEU A 255 2.59 -2.51 -1.13
CA LEU A 255 2.71 -1.13 -0.67
C LEU A 255 1.50 -0.36 -1.20
N ALA A 256 0.76 0.30 -0.31
CA ALA A 256 -0.29 1.23 -0.67
C ALA A 256 0.02 2.62 -0.11
N ALA A 257 -0.17 3.65 -0.94
CA ALA A 257 -0.29 5.02 -0.47
C ALA A 257 -1.76 5.42 -0.50
N GLU A 258 -2.24 5.98 0.62
CA GLU A 258 -3.58 6.55 0.70
C GLU A 258 -3.56 7.94 0.08
N TRP A 259 -3.73 8.00 -1.24
CA TRP A 259 -3.84 9.26 -1.95
C TRP A 259 -5.31 9.66 -2.05
N GLN A 260 -5.61 10.85 -1.56
CA GLN A 260 -6.98 11.33 -1.50
C GLN A 260 -7.52 11.54 -2.92
N THR A 261 -8.30 10.58 -3.42
CA THR A 261 -9.33 10.86 -4.42
C THR A 261 -10.43 11.63 -3.70
N ASP A 262 -10.22 12.94 -3.56
CA ASP A 262 -11.30 13.91 -3.49
C ASP A 262 -12.15 13.83 -2.21
N GLY A 263 -11.52 14.05 -1.06
CA GLY A 263 -11.96 15.10 -0.11
C GLY A 263 -13.40 15.12 0.42
N ASN A 264 -14.18 14.05 0.41
CA ASN A 264 -15.44 14.02 1.16
C ASN A 264 -15.71 12.65 1.81
N PRO A 265 -15.19 12.40 3.03
CA PRO A 265 -15.46 11.16 3.77
C PRO A 265 -16.94 11.01 4.23
N GLY A 266 -17.85 11.84 3.70
CA GLY A 266 -19.28 11.82 3.97
C GLY A 266 -20.15 11.81 2.71
N ASP A 267 -19.57 11.77 1.51
CA ASP A 267 -20.32 11.49 0.29
C ASP A 267 -20.12 10.01 0.01
N THR A 268 -20.94 9.18 0.65
CA THR A 268 -21.07 7.79 0.23
C THR A 268 -21.35 7.83 -1.26
N ILE A 269 -20.44 7.30 -2.07
CA ILE A 269 -20.67 7.02 -3.49
C ILE A 269 -21.98 6.24 -3.55
N ASP A 270 -23.04 6.97 -3.84
CA ASP A 270 -24.36 6.47 -4.05
C ASP A 270 -24.29 5.88 -5.46
N HIS A 271 -24.02 4.57 -5.47
CA HIS A 271 -24.01 3.75 -6.66
C HIS A 271 -25.45 3.44 -7.14
N ASP A 272 -26.43 4.24 -6.75
CA ASP A 272 -27.68 4.36 -7.48
C ASP A 272 -27.41 5.14 -8.76
N GLY A 273 -27.38 4.39 -9.87
CA GLY A 273 -27.44 4.98 -11.19
C GLY A 273 -28.70 5.84 -11.32
N ASP A 274 -28.57 7.12 -11.05
CA ASP A 274 -29.53 8.16 -11.42
C ASP A 274 -29.53 8.27 -12.95
N PHE A 275 -30.24 7.33 -13.56
CA PHE A 275 -30.95 7.55 -14.80
C PHE A 275 -31.78 8.83 -14.63
N PRO A 276 -31.70 9.79 -15.56
CA PRO A 276 -32.61 10.92 -15.57
C PRO A 276 -34.00 10.45 -16.03
N ASP A 277 -34.71 9.75 -15.15
CA ASP A 277 -36.12 9.44 -15.36
C ASP A 277 -36.91 10.69 -15.01
N GLY A 278 -37.42 11.32 -16.07
CA GLY A 278 -38.24 12.52 -16.00
C GLY A 278 -39.45 12.33 -15.11
N ASP A 279 -39.60 13.27 -14.17
CA ASP A 279 -40.89 13.60 -13.59
C ASP A 279 -41.84 14.07 -14.71
N PRO A 280 -43.09 13.58 -14.76
CA PRO A 280 -44.12 14.30 -14.01
C PRO A 280 -45.23 13.40 -13.45
N GLY A 281 -45.51 13.48 -12.14
CA GLY A 281 -46.72 12.84 -11.62
C GLY A 281 -47.09 13.15 -10.17
N ASP A 282 -47.93 14.16 -10.03
CA ASP A 282 -48.83 14.45 -8.91
C ASP A 282 -49.48 13.23 -8.22
N GLY A 283 -49.60 13.30 -6.89
CA GLY A 283 -50.51 12.40 -6.17
C GLY A 283 -50.33 12.38 -4.67
N GLY A 284 -51.15 13.16 -3.95
CA GLY A 284 -51.06 13.31 -2.49
C GLY A 284 -51.33 12.04 -1.68
N GLY A 285 -50.85 12.04 -0.43
CA GLY A 285 -51.19 11.01 0.55
C GLY A 285 -50.65 11.32 1.94
N ARG A 286 -51.49 11.96 2.77
CA ARG A 286 -51.27 12.16 4.21
C ARG A 286 -51.54 10.88 5.01
N GLY A 287 -50.71 10.64 6.03
CA GLY A 287 -50.95 9.70 7.14
C GLY A 287 -49.61 9.05 7.53
N GLY A 288 -49.03 9.18 8.72
CA GLY A 288 -49.63 9.34 10.04
C GLY A 288 -49.43 8.04 10.82
N ASN A 289 -48.30 7.90 11.53
CA ASN A 289 -48.28 7.56 12.96
C ASN A 289 -46.85 7.57 13.53
N PRO A 290 -46.68 8.08 14.77
CA PRO A 290 -45.48 7.94 15.57
C PRO A 290 -45.54 6.70 16.50
N ASP A 291 -44.39 6.40 17.09
CA ASP A 291 -44.14 5.49 18.21
C ASP A 291 -43.97 4.01 17.87
N ASP A 292 -42.73 3.52 18.03
CA ASP A 292 -42.38 2.21 18.61
C ASP A 292 -40.84 2.12 18.83
N ASN A 293 -40.40 2.61 19.98
CA ASN A 293 -39.16 2.20 20.68
C ASN A 293 -39.67 1.48 21.95
N PRO A 294 -39.14 0.34 22.44
CA PRO A 294 -37.77 0.29 23.00
C PRO A 294 -37.05 -1.07 23.05
N GLY A 295 -35.72 -1.05 23.16
CA GLY A 295 -34.91 -2.15 23.71
C GLY A 295 -33.45 -2.05 23.24
N GLY A 296 -32.43 -1.87 24.08
CA GLY A 296 -32.25 -2.38 25.44
C GLY A 296 -31.48 -3.70 25.38
N GLY A 297 -30.15 -3.63 25.27
CA GLY A 297 -29.28 -4.81 25.24
C GLY A 297 -27.82 -4.47 25.50
N GLY A 298 -27.48 -4.30 26.78
CA GLY A 298 -26.08 -4.30 27.24
C GLY A 298 -25.52 -5.72 27.26
N GLY A 299 -24.27 -5.85 26.82
CA GLY A 299 -23.46 -7.07 26.94
C GLY A 299 -22.03 -6.71 27.39
N PRO A 300 -21.53 -7.24 28.52
CA PRO A 300 -20.18 -7.01 29.00
C PRO A 300 -19.22 -8.07 28.46
N GLY A 301 -18.03 -7.68 28.00
CA GLY A 301 -17.01 -8.67 27.64
C GLY A 301 -15.89 -8.20 26.72
N GLY A 302 -15.35 -6.99 26.92
CA GLY A 302 -14.07 -6.64 26.31
C GLY A 302 -12.95 -7.37 27.06
N THR A 303 -12.38 -8.42 26.48
CA THR A 303 -11.07 -8.92 26.91
C THR A 303 -10.03 -7.83 26.65
N PRO A 304 -9.10 -7.55 27.58
CA PRO A 304 -8.07 -6.54 27.36
C PRO A 304 -7.26 -6.85 26.11
N VAL A 305 -7.21 -5.89 25.18
CA VAL A 305 -6.24 -5.88 24.09
C VAL A 305 -4.84 -5.78 24.72
N PRO A 306 -3.88 -6.66 24.40
CA PRO A 306 -2.54 -6.58 24.96
C PRO A 306 -1.88 -5.27 24.54
N GLU A 307 -1.31 -4.54 25.50
CA GLU A 307 -0.54 -3.34 25.21
C GLU A 307 0.69 -3.67 24.33
N PRO A 308 1.19 -2.72 23.52
CA PRO A 308 2.27 -2.92 22.53
C PRO A 308 3.56 -3.54 23.06
N THR A 309 3.79 -3.54 24.37
CA THR A 309 4.95 -4.16 25.03
C THR A 309 4.91 -5.70 25.01
N THR A 310 3.77 -6.31 24.65
CA THR A 310 3.61 -7.77 24.61
C THR A 310 4.28 -8.40 23.38
N LEU A 311 4.37 -7.68 22.25
CA LEU A 311 5.03 -8.16 21.04
C LEU A 311 6.57 -8.21 21.18
N SER A 312 7.16 -7.26 21.91
CA SER A 312 8.60 -7.29 22.22
C SER A 312 9.00 -8.48 23.11
N LEU A 313 8.09 -8.94 23.99
CA LEU A 313 8.35 -10.08 24.88
C LEU A 313 8.23 -11.44 24.17
N LEU A 314 7.38 -11.57 23.14
CA LEU A 314 7.27 -12.81 22.37
C LEU A 314 8.52 -13.06 21.51
N ALA A 315 9.10 -12.00 20.93
CA ALA A 315 10.36 -12.08 20.19
C ALA A 315 11.53 -12.53 21.09
N ILE A 316 11.62 -12.02 22.32
CA ILE A 316 12.66 -12.41 23.28
C ILE A 316 12.48 -13.87 23.76
N ALA A 317 11.23 -14.33 23.94
CA ALA A 317 10.95 -15.71 24.33
C ALA A 317 11.33 -16.73 23.23
N GLY A 318 11.14 -16.36 21.95
CA GLY A 318 11.57 -17.17 20.80
C GLY A 318 13.09 -17.38 20.75
N PHE A 319 13.87 -16.30 20.92
CA PHE A 319 15.34 -16.39 20.98
C PHE A 319 15.85 -17.21 22.17
N ALA A 320 15.19 -17.12 23.33
CA ALA A 320 15.56 -17.91 24.51
C ALA A 320 15.33 -19.42 24.32
N LEU A 321 14.25 -19.82 23.63
CA LEU A 321 14.00 -21.23 23.32
C LEU A 321 14.96 -21.79 22.25
N ALA A 322 15.28 -21.00 21.21
CA ALA A 322 16.23 -21.41 20.17
C ALA A 322 17.66 -21.57 20.73
N ALA A 323 18.10 -20.65 21.59
CA ALA A 323 19.40 -20.74 22.27
C ALA A 323 19.48 -21.95 23.22
N ARG A 324 18.38 -22.30 23.90
CA ARG A 324 18.32 -23.47 24.80
C ARG A 324 18.35 -24.79 24.05
N ARG A 325 17.85 -24.85 22.81
CA ARG A 325 17.88 -26.04 21.96
C ARG A 325 19.30 -26.30 21.42
N ARG A 326 20.06 -25.26 21.08
CA ARG A 326 21.48 -25.40 20.66
C ARG A 326 22.39 -25.97 21.76
N ARG A 327 22.17 -25.60 23.02
CA ARG A 327 22.97 -26.12 24.16
C ARG A 327 22.73 -27.58 24.53
N LYS A 328 21.67 -28.22 24.04
CA LYS A 328 21.40 -29.64 24.32
C LYS A 328 22.00 -30.60 23.29
N ASN A 329 22.49 -30.07 22.17
CA ASN A 329 23.04 -30.87 21.05
C ASN A 329 24.56 -30.69 20.90
N SER A 330 25.21 -30.11 21.91
CA SER A 330 26.66 -29.91 22.04
C SER A 330 27.09 -30.44 23.40
#